data_AF-A0A8T5UGT3-F1
#
_entry.id   AF-A0A8T5UGT3-F1
#
_cell.length_a   1.000
_cell.length_b   1.000
_cell.length_c   1.000
_cell.angle_alpha   90.00
_cell.angle_beta   90.00
_cell.angle_gamma   90.00
#
_symmetry.space_group_name_H-M   'P 1'
#
loop_
_entity.id
_entity.type
_entity.pdbx_description
1 polymer ?
#
loop_
_entity_poly.entity_id
_entity_poly.type
_entity_poly.pdbx_seq_one_letter_code
_entity_poly.pdbx_strand_id
1 'polypeptide(L)'
;RMMKKLAEEGYLSVKDDISKDTGRPKHLYFMTDKGENKLIDLRQKIGKIFELIKQRFPESGIEFDHEEILKGATFSIWSSPVEYIMQKDISDEEKLGALTFMEKDVDEILHKIRKEKLKLQRNKT
;
A
#
# COMPACT_ATOMS: atom_id res chain seq x y z
N ARG A 1 2.76 17.55 4.99
CA ARG A 1 3.48 18.51 4.11
C ARG A 1 3.48 18.05 2.65
N MET A 2 3.78 16.77 2.34
CA MET A 2 3.78 16.25 0.95
C MET A 2 2.40 16.31 0.26
N MET A 3 1.33 15.80 0.90
CA MET A 3 -0.01 15.78 0.30
C MET A 3 -0.51 17.17 -0.09
N LYS A 4 -0.26 18.17 0.76
CA LYS A 4 -0.59 19.58 0.48
C LYS A 4 0.18 20.11 -0.73
N LYS A 5 1.48 19.82 -0.82
CA LYS A 5 2.31 20.20 -1.96
C LYS A 5 1.83 19.56 -3.27
N LEU A 6 1.50 18.27 -3.25
CA LEU A 6 0.96 17.57 -4.42
C LEU A 6 -0.40 18.14 -4.86
N ALA A 7 -1.21 18.61 -3.91
CA ALA A 7 -2.44 19.32 -4.21
C ALA A 7 -2.18 20.73 -4.79
N GLU A 8 -1.24 21.50 -4.22
CA GLU A 8 -0.82 22.81 -4.75
C GLU A 8 -0.24 22.70 -6.17
N GLU A 9 0.46 21.59 -6.48
CA GLU A 9 0.97 21.30 -7.82
C GLU A 9 -0.11 20.79 -8.80
N GLY A 10 -1.33 20.56 -8.31
CA GLY A 10 -2.50 20.13 -9.10
C GLY A 10 -2.52 18.63 -9.43
N TYR A 11 -1.66 17.82 -8.81
CA TYR A 11 -1.66 16.37 -8.97
C TYR A 11 -2.75 15.69 -8.12
N LEU A 12 -3.16 16.34 -7.04
CA LEU A 12 -4.27 15.92 -6.20
C LEU A 12 -5.33 17.03 -6.14
N SER A 13 -6.60 16.65 -6.15
CA SER A 13 -7.70 17.53 -5.75
C SER A 13 -8.05 17.28 -4.28
N VAL A 14 -8.46 18.34 -3.58
CA VAL A 14 -8.85 18.26 -2.17
C VAL A 14 -10.33 18.50 -2.06
N LYS A 15 -11.02 17.63 -1.32
CA LYS A 15 -12.42 17.82 -0.94
C LYS A 15 -12.53 17.78 0.57
N ASP A 16 -13.10 18.84 1.12
CA ASP A 16 -13.41 18.90 2.54
C ASP A 16 -14.69 18.10 2.79
N ASP A 17 -14.63 17.25 3.80
CA ASP A 17 -15.74 16.41 4.24
C ASP A 17 -15.78 16.37 5.77
N ILE A 18 -16.88 15.88 6.32
CA ILE A 18 -17.02 15.67 7.76
C ILE A 18 -17.13 14.16 8.00
N SER A 19 -16.23 13.65 8.84
CA SER A 19 -16.26 12.25 9.24
C SER A 19 -17.60 11.91 9.87
N LYS A 20 -18.37 11.02 9.24
CA LYS A 20 -19.69 10.58 9.75
C LYS A 20 -19.61 9.92 11.12
N ASP A 21 -18.47 9.31 11.46
CA ASP A 21 -18.27 8.58 12.72
C ASP A 21 -17.82 9.47 13.88
N THR A 22 -17.14 10.59 13.58
CA THR A 22 -16.49 11.42 14.61
C THR A 22 -16.90 12.89 14.58
N GLY A 23 -17.66 13.32 13.56
CA GLY A 23 -18.06 14.72 13.35
C GLY A 23 -16.89 15.66 13.05
N ARG A 24 -15.66 15.14 12.90
CA ARG A 24 -14.46 15.95 12.69
C ARG A 24 -14.26 16.28 11.21
N PRO A 25 -13.76 17.49 10.89
CA PRO A 25 -13.35 17.84 9.54
C PRO A 25 -12.27 16.88 9.01
N LYS A 26 -12.40 16.48 7.75
CA LYS A 26 -11.48 15.60 7.04
C LYS A 26 -11.20 16.18 5.66
N HIS A 27 -9.92 16.21 5.29
CA HIS A 27 -9.49 16.53 3.93
C HIS A 27 -9.28 15.23 3.15
N LEU A 28 -10.12 15.01 2.14
CA LEU A 28 -9.99 13.89 1.21
C LEU A 28 -9.16 14.33 0.01
N TYR A 29 -8.22 13.50 -0.42
CA TYR A 29 -7.37 13.75 -1.57
C TYR A 29 -7.72 12.75 -2.67
N PHE A 30 -7.94 13.25 -3.88
CA PHE A 30 -8.22 12.43 -5.05
C PHE A 30 -7.20 12.73 -6.14
N MET A 31 -6.83 11.71 -6.91
CA MET A 31 -5.91 11.89 -8.01
C MET A 31 -6.60 12.62 -9.16
N THR A 32 -5.91 13.58 -9.76
CA THR A 32 -6.39 14.27 -10.98
C THR A 32 -5.80 13.59 -12.21
N ASP A 33 -6.35 13.86 -13.40
CA ASP A 33 -5.77 13.37 -14.67
C ASP A 33 -4.31 13.82 -14.84
N LYS A 34 -3.97 15.03 -14.35
CA LYS A 34 -2.59 15.52 -14.31
C LYS A 34 -1.73 14.66 -13.36
N GLY A 35 -2.28 14.28 -12.21
CA GLY A 35 -1.65 13.37 -11.25
C GLY A 35 -1.42 11.98 -11.83
N GLU A 36 -2.40 11.42 -12.53
CA GLU A 36 -2.28 10.11 -13.19
C GLU A 36 -1.20 10.13 -14.27
N ASN A 37 -1.22 11.14 -15.15
CA ASN A 37 -0.18 11.32 -16.16
C ASN A 37 1.21 11.47 -15.53
N LYS A 38 1.31 12.19 -14.41
CA LYS A 38 2.57 12.34 -13.68
C LYS A 38 3.04 11.02 -13.08
N LEU A 39 2.12 10.21 -12.55
CA LEU A 39 2.41 8.88 -12.03
C LEU A 39 2.96 7.96 -13.12
N ILE A 40 2.37 7.99 -14.33
CA ILE A 40 2.85 7.23 -15.49
C ILE A 40 4.30 7.64 -15.85
N ASP A 41 4.56 8.95 -15.95
CA ASP A 41 5.91 9.49 -16.21
C ASP A 41 6.93 9.04 -15.15
N LEU A 42 6.56 9.08 -13.86
CA LEU A 42 7.41 8.63 -12.77
C LEU A 42 7.72 7.13 -12.85
N ARG A 43 6.72 6.29 -13.17
CA ARG A 43 6.92 4.85 -13.36
C ARG A 43 7.92 4.57 -14.49
N GLN A 44 7.78 5.24 -15.63
CA GLN A 44 8.70 5.10 -16.75
C GLN A 44 10.13 5.53 -16.38
N LYS A 45 10.28 6.62 -15.62
CA LYS A 45 11.59 7.09 -15.14
C LYS A 45 12.24 6.10 -14.19
N ILE A 46 11.46 5.53 -13.26
CA ILE A 46 11.94 4.50 -12.34
C ILE A 46 12.37 3.24 -13.10
N GLY A 47 11.58 2.80 -14.10
CA GLY A 47 11.94 1.67 -14.96
C GLY A 47 13.31 1.86 -15.64
N LYS A 48 13.57 3.06 -16.18
CA LYS A 48 14.89 3.39 -16.76
C LYS A 48 16.04 3.32 -15.75
N ILE A 49 15.81 3.71 -14.50
CA ILE A 49 16.80 3.58 -13.43
C ILE A 49 17.09 2.11 -13.15
N PHE A 50 16.06 1.26 -13.09
CA PHE A 50 16.24 -0.18 -12.89
C PHE A 50 16.99 -0.84 -14.05
N GLU A 51 16.73 -0.44 -15.30
CA GLU A 51 17.49 -0.94 -16.45
C GLU A 51 18.98 -0.54 -16.39
N LEU A 52 19.28 0.70 -15.97
CA LEU A 52 20.66 1.11 -15.73
C LEU A 52 21.34 0.32 -14.60
N ILE A 53 20.58 -0.03 -13.55
CA ILE A 53 21.07 -0.87 -12.46
C ILE A 53 21.36 -2.28 -13.00
N LYS A 54 20.43 -2.91 -13.72
CA LYS A 54 20.63 -4.24 -14.34
C LYS A 54 21.91 -4.29 -15.17
N GLN A 55 22.14 -3.28 -16.03
CA GLN A 55 23.34 -3.21 -16.87
C GLN A 55 24.65 -3.11 -16.08
N ARG A 56 24.61 -2.67 -14.81
CA ARG A 56 25.80 -2.45 -13.97
C ARG A 56 26.09 -3.57 -12.97
N PHE A 57 25.15 -4.48 -12.72
CA PHE A 57 25.37 -5.63 -11.83
C PHE A 57 25.47 -6.91 -12.69
N PRO A 58 26.54 -7.71 -12.55
CA PRO A 58 26.75 -8.89 -13.38
C PRO A 58 25.64 -9.92 -13.18
N GLU A 59 25.30 -10.63 -14.25
CA GLU A 59 24.20 -11.59 -14.37
C GLU A 59 24.23 -12.63 -13.23
N SER A 60 23.45 -12.39 -12.18
CA SER A 60 22.80 -13.52 -11.50
C SER A 60 21.88 -14.14 -12.55
N GLY A 61 21.91 -15.45 -12.77
CA GLY A 61 21.06 -16.15 -13.75
C GLY A 61 19.53 -16.07 -13.49
N ILE A 62 19.09 -15.11 -12.67
CA ILE A 62 17.73 -14.74 -12.39
C ILE A 62 17.46 -13.44 -13.14
N GLU A 63 16.62 -13.50 -14.16
CA GLU A 63 16.17 -12.34 -14.92
C GLU A 63 15.30 -11.46 -14.02
N PHE A 64 15.79 -10.27 -13.64
CA PHE A 64 15.04 -9.33 -12.79
C PHE A 64 13.88 -8.71 -13.58
N ASP A 65 12.63 -9.09 -13.29
CA ASP A 65 11.44 -8.47 -13.88
C ASP A 65 11.03 -7.20 -13.11
N HIS A 66 11.46 -6.04 -13.61
CA HIS A 66 11.11 -4.76 -13.02
C HIS A 66 9.64 -4.37 -13.25
N GLU A 67 8.99 -4.89 -14.30
CA GLU A 67 7.56 -4.66 -14.52
C GLU A 67 6.73 -5.42 -13.50
N GLU A 68 7.11 -6.66 -13.17
CA GLU A 68 6.45 -7.45 -12.12
C GLU A 68 6.56 -6.74 -10.76
N ILE A 69 7.72 -6.22 -10.39
CA ILE A 69 7.87 -5.45 -9.14
C ILE A 69 7.03 -4.18 -9.16
N LEU A 70 7.02 -3.43 -10.27
CA LEU A 70 6.22 -2.20 -10.36
C LEU A 70 4.71 -2.48 -10.40
N LYS A 71 4.29 -3.64 -10.93
CA LYS A 71 2.89 -4.14 -10.90
C LYS A 71 2.53 -4.66 -9.51
N GLY A 72 3.37 -5.46 -8.86
CA GLY A 72 3.17 -5.99 -7.51
C GLY A 72 3.29 -4.94 -6.40
N ALA A 73 3.98 -3.83 -6.66
CA ALA A 73 3.99 -2.65 -5.80
C ALA A 73 2.69 -1.83 -5.87
N THR A 74 1.74 -2.19 -6.75
CA THR A 74 0.37 -1.70 -6.66
C THR A 74 -0.40 -2.48 -5.60
N PHE A 75 -1.50 -1.92 -5.09
CA PHE A 75 -2.26 -2.40 -3.94
C PHE A 75 -2.79 -3.86 -3.99
N SER A 76 -2.43 -4.68 -4.98
CA SER A 76 -2.90 -6.07 -5.15
C SER A 76 -2.48 -7.00 -4.01
N ILE A 77 -1.25 -6.85 -3.49
CA ILE A 77 -0.80 -7.56 -2.27
C ILE A 77 -1.70 -7.18 -1.08
N TRP A 78 -2.18 -5.94 -1.03
CA TRP A 78 -3.05 -5.45 0.03
C TRP A 78 -4.52 -5.82 -0.18
N SER A 79 -4.95 -6.14 -1.41
CA SER A 79 -6.32 -6.55 -1.69
C SER A 79 -6.56 -8.03 -1.35
N SER A 80 -5.54 -8.88 -1.49
CA SER A 80 -5.63 -10.30 -1.13
C SER A 80 -4.28 -10.89 -0.71
N PRO A 81 -3.76 -10.52 0.47
CA PRO A 81 -2.43 -10.93 0.92
C PRO A 81 -2.29 -12.44 1.16
N VAL A 82 -3.40 -13.11 1.47
CA VAL A 82 -3.45 -14.58 1.62
C VAL A 82 -3.28 -15.26 0.26
N GLU A 83 -4.09 -14.89 -0.74
CA GLU A 83 -3.98 -15.47 -2.09
C GLU A 83 -2.62 -15.20 -2.71
N TYR A 84 -2.05 -14.01 -2.46
CA TYR A 84 -0.70 -13.65 -2.89
C TYR A 84 0.36 -14.61 -2.33
N ILE A 85 0.31 -14.96 -1.04
CA ILE A 85 1.25 -15.94 -0.45
C ILE A 85 1.04 -17.32 -1.05
N MET A 86 -0.22 -17.75 -1.23
CA MET A 86 -0.53 -19.08 -1.73
C MET A 86 -0.03 -19.30 -3.17
N GLN A 87 -0.03 -18.24 -3.98
CA GLN A 87 0.43 -18.26 -5.38
C GLN A 87 1.96 -18.23 -5.55
N LYS A 88 2.73 -17.97 -4.49
CA LYS A 88 4.19 -17.94 -4.58
C LYS A 88 4.79 -19.34 -4.78
N ASP A 89 5.85 -19.40 -5.59
CA ASP A 89 6.70 -20.58 -5.75
C ASP A 89 7.77 -20.61 -4.64
N ILE A 90 7.33 -20.89 -3.42
CA ILE A 90 8.14 -21.05 -2.21
C ILE A 90 7.65 -22.29 -1.45
N SER A 91 8.44 -22.78 -0.50
CA SER A 91 8.07 -23.96 0.29
C SER A 91 6.82 -23.75 1.14
N ASP A 92 6.09 -24.84 1.42
CA ASP A 92 4.91 -24.78 2.26
C ASP A 92 5.23 -24.33 3.70
N GLU A 93 6.42 -24.65 4.22
CA GLU A 93 6.89 -24.14 5.51
C GLU A 93 7.06 -22.61 5.51
N GLU A 94 7.60 -22.04 4.43
CA GLU A 94 7.73 -20.58 4.30
C GLU A 94 6.37 -19.90 4.16
N LYS A 95 5.42 -20.51 3.42
CA LYS A 95 4.03 -20.02 3.33
C LYS A 95 3.36 -20.04 4.70
N LEU A 96 3.49 -21.15 5.42
CA LEU A 96 2.92 -21.31 6.76
C LEU A 96 3.48 -20.24 7.72
N GLY A 97 4.80 -20.06 7.74
CA GLY A 97 5.45 -19.04 8.54
C GLY A 97 4.92 -17.64 8.23
N ALA A 98 4.81 -17.28 6.96
CA ALA A 98 4.28 -15.99 6.54
C ALA A 98 2.82 -15.78 6.94
N LEU A 99 1.96 -16.79 6.81
CA LEU A 99 0.56 -16.73 7.24
C LEU A 99 0.44 -16.61 8.76
N THR A 100 1.26 -17.32 9.54
CA THR A 100 1.28 -17.21 11.01
C THR A 100 1.66 -15.80 11.49
N PHE A 101 2.65 -15.15 10.86
CA PHE A 101 2.97 -13.76 11.19
C PHE A 101 1.80 -12.83 10.87
N MET A 102 1.14 -13.03 9.73
CA MET A 102 0.02 -12.22 9.30
C MET A 102 -1.20 -12.38 10.23
N GLU A 103 -1.48 -13.61 10.68
CA GLU A 103 -2.52 -13.91 11.67
C GLU A 103 -2.26 -13.13 12.97
N LYS A 104 -1.03 -13.15 13.47
CA LYS A 104 -0.63 -12.42 14.68
C LYS A 104 -0.85 -10.92 14.56
N ASP A 105 -0.48 -10.33 13.43
CA ASP A 105 -0.68 -8.89 13.17
C ASP A 105 -2.17 -8.53 13.15
N VAL A 106 -3.00 -9.37 12.52
CA VAL A 106 -4.47 -9.20 12.52
C VAL A 106 -5.02 -9.30 13.94
N ASP A 107 -4.55 -10.25 14.74
CA ASP A 107 -4.98 -10.41 16.13
C ASP A 107 -4.63 -9.20 17.01
N GLU A 108 -3.47 -8.59 16.83
CA GLU A 108 -3.12 -7.35 17.52
C GLU A 108 -4.04 -6.19 17.14
N ILE A 109 -4.39 -6.08 15.85
CA ILE A 109 -5.34 -5.06 15.36
C ILE A 109 -6.72 -5.33 15.97
N LEU A 110 -7.20 -6.57 15.93
CA LEU A 110 -8.47 -6.96 16.54
C LEU A 110 -8.50 -6.68 18.04
N HIS A 111 -7.39 -6.93 18.75
CA HIS A 111 -7.27 -6.61 20.15
C HIS A 111 -7.44 -5.10 20.41
N LYS A 112 -6.78 -4.25 19.63
CA LYS A 112 -6.92 -2.78 19.72
C LYS A 112 -8.36 -2.34 19.46
N ILE A 113 -9.02 -2.90 18.43
CA ILE A 113 -10.43 -2.63 18.13
C ILE A 113 -11.33 -3.02 19.31
N ARG A 114 -11.17 -4.23 19.85
CA ARG A 114 -11.93 -4.72 21.01
C ARG A 114 -11.77 -3.79 22.21
N LYS A 115 -10.55 -3.33 22.48
CA LYS A 115 -10.26 -2.38 23.57
C LYS A 115 -11.03 -1.06 23.41
N GLU A 116 -11.02 -0.45 22.22
CA GLU A 116 -11.75 0.80 21.97
C GLU A 116 -13.28 0.59 22.01
N LYS A 117 -13.80 -0.53 21.50
CA LYS A 117 -15.23 -0.87 21.63
C LYS A 117 -15.67 -0.94 23.09
N LEU A 118 -14.87 -1.55 23.96
CA LEU A 118 -15.15 -1.64 25.40
C LEU A 118 -15.18 -0.26 26.07
N LYS A 119 -14.28 0.65 25.70
CA LYS A 119 -14.30 2.04 26.22
C LYS A 119 -15.58 2.77 25.81
N LEU A 120 -15.97 2.66 24.54
CA LEU A 120 -17.19 3.27 24.03
C LEU A 120 -18.46 2.70 24.70
N GLN A 121 -18.45 1.42 25.07
CA GLN A 121 -19.54 0.80 25.82
C GLN A 121 -19.60 1.28 27.27
N ARG A 122 -18.45 1.45 27.94
CA ARG A 122 -18.38 1.96 29.32
C ARG A 122 -18.78 3.43 29.44
N ASN A 123 -18.51 4.25 28.42
CA ASN A 123 -18.89 5.67 28.41
C ASN A 123 -20.38 5.91 28.09
N LYS A 124 -21.16 4.85 27.82
CA LYS A 124 -22.61 4.92 27.63
C LYS A 124 -23.42 4.58 28.89
N THR A 125 -22.74 4.20 29.98
CA THR A 125 -23.31 3.94 31.30
C THR A 125 -22.98 5.09 32.24
#